data_AF-A0A931YJY5-F1
#
_entry.id   AF-A0A931YJY5-F1
#
_cell.length_a   1.000
_cell.length_b   1.000
_cell.length_c   1.000
_cell.angle_alpha   90.00
_cell.angle_beta   90.00
_cell.angle_gamma   90.00
#
_symmetry.space_group_name_H-M   'P 1'
#
loop_
_entity.id
_entity.type
_entity.pdbx_description
1 polymer ?
#
loop_
_entity_poly.entity_id
_entity_poly.type
_entity_poly.pdbx_seq_one_letter_code
_entity_poly.pdbx_strand_id
1 'polypeptide(L)'
;MSPREPTPAELLSVFVPLGVAALAMVYAMVQWSTAMLGAEPPTTSRRTWLWGAVYVGLWVVLVALFLRLFLLADGGLRRGAVGWLALFVGGWGALHGLILWFGRALQRAQVRGVAAAREAEAEAEIEPATDEAEPEAEEVEPPVARRRARRKVPRLLRRAMGWAVMIALVLVAMVLGELPPLKALEAWMEPRETPLLAVVGTLAGLGFVLMMGGVIHLLLTAGQPMSHAEAEDLSRRTRDAAARPYTWRASTYRVRGKTVGAQAEGEASFAEIKAAWRAGTLWRTRRLRRIAVTGAGALLMMTGLFGIFVVVGPAWVKVLAGGAVVFALTMIVRGFRQA
;
A
#
# COMPACT_ATOMS: atom_id res chain seq x y z
N MET A 1 -14.25 3.64 -44.32
CA MET A 1 -15.24 3.04 -43.41
C MET A 1 -14.99 3.63 -42.03
N SER A 2 -15.98 4.30 -41.44
CA SER A 2 -15.87 4.80 -40.07
C SER A 2 -15.90 3.61 -39.10
N PRO A 3 -15.06 3.58 -38.06
CA PRO A 3 -15.10 2.53 -37.05
C PRO A 3 -16.48 2.51 -36.40
N ARG A 4 -17.09 1.33 -36.31
CA ARG A 4 -18.36 1.13 -35.62
C ARG A 4 -18.11 1.25 -34.12
N GLU A 5 -18.90 2.09 -33.43
CA GLU A 5 -18.84 2.17 -31.98
C GLU A 5 -19.27 0.84 -31.33
N PRO A 6 -18.51 0.33 -30.34
CA PRO A 6 -18.85 -0.90 -29.65
C PRO A 6 -20.13 -0.71 -28.83
N THR A 7 -21.02 -1.69 -28.91
CA THR A 7 -22.26 -1.70 -28.12
C THR A 7 -21.97 -1.92 -26.64
N PRO A 8 -22.83 -1.43 -25.72
CA PRO A 8 -22.67 -1.67 -24.29
C PRO A 8 -22.56 -3.16 -23.92
N ALA A 9 -23.27 -4.04 -24.64
CA ALA A 9 -23.20 -5.48 -24.45
C ALA A 9 -21.83 -6.07 -24.80
N GLU A 10 -21.21 -5.59 -25.88
CA GLU A 10 -19.85 -5.99 -26.28
C GLU A 10 -18.83 -5.53 -25.24
N LEU A 11 -18.94 -4.29 -24.75
CA LEU A 11 -18.08 -3.77 -23.69
C LEU A 11 -18.24 -4.57 -22.39
N LEU A 12 -19.47 -4.84 -21.95
CA LEU A 12 -19.74 -5.65 -20.75
C LEU A 12 -19.18 -7.07 -20.87
N SER A 13 -19.24 -7.67 -22.07
CA SER A 13 -18.70 -9.00 -22.34
C SER A 13 -17.17 -9.08 -22.17
N VAL A 14 -16.47 -7.94 -22.16
CA VAL A 14 -15.02 -7.86 -21.92
C VAL A 14 -14.71 -7.37 -20.51
N PHE A 15 -15.40 -6.33 -20.03
CA PHE A 15 -15.15 -5.75 -18.71
C PHE A 15 -15.45 -6.72 -17.55
N VAL A 16 -16.51 -7.53 -17.65
CA VAL A 16 -16.85 -8.48 -16.58
C VAL A 16 -15.76 -9.57 -16.46
N PRO A 17 -15.37 -10.28 -17.53
CA PRO A 17 -14.25 -11.22 -17.47
C PRO A 17 -12.93 -10.56 -17.05
N LEU A 18 -12.67 -9.33 -17.48
CA LEU A 18 -11.46 -8.57 -17.10
C LEU A 18 -11.41 -8.34 -15.59
N GLY A 19 -12.53 -7.89 -15.00
CA GLY A 19 -12.64 -7.70 -13.55
C GLY A 19 -12.47 -9.01 -12.76
N VAL A 20 -13.11 -10.09 -13.22
CA VAL A 20 -12.98 -11.43 -12.60
C VAL A 20 -11.53 -11.93 -12.68
N ALA A 21 -10.91 -11.85 -13.87
CA ALA A 21 -9.54 -12.27 -14.08
C ALA A 21 -8.54 -11.44 -13.26
N ALA A 22 -8.77 -10.13 -13.11
CA ALA A 22 -7.93 -9.26 -12.28
C ALA A 22 -8.02 -9.63 -10.79
N LEU A 23 -9.21 -9.94 -10.27
CA LEU A 23 -9.37 -10.40 -8.89
C LEU A 23 -8.73 -11.78 -8.68
N ALA A 24 -8.96 -12.72 -9.60
CA ALA A 24 -8.34 -14.03 -9.57
C ALA A 24 -6.81 -13.94 -9.63
N MET A 25 -6.29 -13.00 -10.43
CA MET A 25 -4.85 -12.71 -10.55
C MET A 25 -4.25 -12.29 -9.21
N VAL A 26 -4.88 -11.33 -8.52
CA VAL A 26 -4.41 -10.88 -7.20
C VAL A 26 -4.43 -12.04 -6.20
N TYR A 27 -5.48 -12.86 -6.21
CA TYR A 27 -5.54 -14.04 -5.34
C TYR A 27 -4.41 -15.04 -5.65
N ALA A 28 -4.21 -15.39 -6.93
CA ALA A 28 -3.15 -16.29 -7.36
C ALA A 28 -1.76 -15.74 -7.02
N MET A 29 -1.55 -14.42 -7.17
CA MET A 29 -0.32 -13.74 -6.78
C MET A 29 0.00 -13.93 -5.30
N VAL A 30 -0.99 -13.74 -4.42
CA VAL A 30 -0.84 -13.92 -2.97
C VAL A 30 -0.53 -15.39 -2.64
N GLN A 31 -1.25 -16.34 -3.24
CA GLN A 31 -1.01 -17.77 -3.02
C GLN A 31 0.37 -18.23 -3.51
N TRP A 32 0.80 -17.74 -4.68
CA TRP A 32 2.11 -18.04 -5.22
C TRP A 32 3.23 -17.40 -4.39
N SER A 33 3.07 -16.15 -3.97
CA SER A 33 4.05 -15.44 -3.13
C SER A 33 4.22 -16.10 -1.77
N THR A 34 3.12 -16.48 -1.12
CA THR A 34 3.15 -17.22 0.15
C THR A 34 3.81 -18.59 0.00
N ALA A 35 3.54 -19.32 -1.10
CA ALA A 35 4.21 -20.58 -1.38
C ALA A 35 5.72 -20.42 -1.66
N MET A 36 6.12 -19.38 -2.40
CA MET A 36 7.52 -19.04 -2.69
C MET A 36 8.32 -18.63 -1.45
N LEU A 37 7.67 -18.02 -0.47
CA LEU A 37 8.28 -17.59 0.79
C LEU A 37 8.29 -18.73 1.83
N GLY A 38 7.37 -19.69 1.77
CA GLY A 38 7.28 -20.78 2.75
C GLY A 38 8.07 -22.04 2.42
N ALA A 39 8.63 -22.17 1.22
CA ALA A 39 9.32 -23.38 0.78
C ALA A 39 10.84 -23.32 1.05
N GLU A 40 11.37 -24.26 1.84
CA GLU A 40 12.80 -24.59 1.88
C GLU A 40 12.99 -26.02 1.33
N PRO A 41 13.69 -26.23 0.19
CA PRO A 41 14.20 -25.25 -0.77
C PRO A 41 13.09 -24.62 -1.67
N PRO A 42 13.31 -23.39 -2.19
CA PRO A 42 12.25 -22.51 -2.72
C PRO A 42 11.58 -22.94 -4.04
N THR A 43 12.08 -23.96 -4.74
CA THR A 43 11.63 -24.29 -6.11
C THR A 43 10.97 -25.65 -6.27
N THR A 44 10.97 -26.50 -5.25
CA THR A 44 10.55 -27.91 -5.41
C THR A 44 9.13 -28.21 -4.93
N SER A 45 8.46 -27.28 -4.26
CA SER A 45 7.11 -27.53 -3.78
C SER A 45 6.11 -27.55 -4.96
N ARG A 46 5.37 -28.66 -5.11
CA ARG A 46 4.29 -28.81 -6.11
C ARG A 46 3.28 -27.66 -6.02
N ARG A 47 3.06 -27.12 -4.82
CA ARG A 47 2.20 -25.96 -4.57
C ARG A 47 2.75 -24.68 -5.19
N THR A 48 4.05 -24.43 -5.07
CA THR A 48 4.72 -23.27 -5.68
C THR A 48 4.59 -23.30 -7.20
N TRP A 49 4.82 -24.46 -7.82
CA TRP A 49 4.68 -24.63 -9.26
C TRP A 49 3.23 -24.45 -9.73
N LEU A 50 2.28 -25.10 -9.05
CA LEU A 50 0.85 -25.00 -9.38
C LEU A 50 0.37 -23.54 -9.35
N TRP A 51 0.61 -22.81 -8.26
CA TRP A 51 0.17 -21.41 -8.16
C TRP A 51 0.94 -20.49 -9.10
N GLY A 52 2.22 -20.78 -9.39
CA GLY A 52 2.98 -20.07 -10.41
C GLY A 52 2.38 -20.24 -11.81
N ALA A 53 2.00 -21.46 -12.17
CA ALA A 53 1.33 -21.75 -13.45
C ALA A 53 -0.05 -21.07 -13.55
N VAL A 54 -0.86 -21.11 -12.48
CA VAL A 54 -2.14 -20.39 -12.42
C VAL A 54 -1.94 -18.89 -12.58
N TYR A 55 -0.95 -18.32 -11.89
CA TYR A 55 -0.62 -16.89 -11.98
C TYR A 55 -0.21 -16.49 -13.41
N VAL A 56 0.68 -17.24 -14.05
CA VAL A 56 1.09 -17.00 -15.45
C VAL A 56 -0.10 -17.18 -16.42
N GLY A 57 -0.92 -18.21 -16.22
CA GLY A 57 -2.12 -18.45 -17.03
C GLY A 57 -3.13 -17.29 -16.96
N LEU A 58 -3.36 -16.74 -15.77
CA LEU A 58 -4.21 -15.57 -15.59
C LEU A 58 -3.62 -14.32 -16.29
N TRP A 59 -2.30 -14.22 -16.42
CA TRP A 59 -1.65 -13.10 -17.11
C TRP A 59 -1.92 -13.19 -18.60
N VAL A 60 -1.80 -14.38 -19.17
CA VAL A 60 -2.15 -14.64 -20.57
C VAL A 60 -3.62 -14.27 -20.82
N VAL A 61 -4.54 -14.65 -19.93
CA VAL A 61 -5.96 -14.28 -20.03
C VAL A 61 -6.17 -12.77 -19.97
N LEU A 62 -5.56 -12.07 -19.01
CA LEU A 62 -5.65 -10.61 -18.90
C LEU A 62 -5.12 -9.90 -20.15
N VAL A 63 -3.95 -10.31 -20.64
CA VAL A 63 -3.36 -9.78 -21.88
C VAL A 63 -4.31 -9.99 -23.06
N ALA A 64 -4.86 -11.20 -23.22
CA ALA A 64 -5.82 -11.48 -24.29
C ALA A 64 -7.10 -10.61 -24.19
N LEU A 65 -7.61 -10.39 -22.97
CA LEU A 65 -8.77 -9.52 -22.73
C LEU A 65 -8.46 -8.05 -23.04
N PHE A 66 -7.29 -7.54 -22.66
CA PHE A 66 -6.85 -6.19 -23.03
C PHE A 66 -6.67 -6.04 -24.55
N LEU A 67 -6.05 -7.03 -25.20
CA LEU A 67 -5.91 -7.03 -26.66
C LEU A 67 -7.28 -7.01 -27.35
N ARG A 68 -8.25 -7.80 -26.86
CA ARG A 68 -9.62 -7.78 -27.35
C ARG A 68 -10.29 -6.43 -27.10
N LEU A 69 -10.07 -5.81 -25.94
CA LEU A 69 -10.59 -4.49 -25.64
C LEU A 69 -10.04 -3.43 -26.62
N PHE A 70 -8.74 -3.45 -26.90
CA PHE A 70 -8.13 -2.53 -27.87
C PHE A 70 -8.66 -2.75 -29.29
N LEU A 71 -8.83 -4.00 -29.70
CA LEU A 71 -9.44 -4.33 -31.00
C LEU A 71 -10.88 -3.80 -31.12
N LEU A 72 -11.66 -3.87 -30.04
CA LEU A 72 -13.04 -3.36 -30.01
C LEU A 72 -13.11 -1.83 -29.96
N ALA A 73 -12.21 -1.18 -29.23
CA ALA A 73 -12.24 0.27 -29.05
C ALA A 73 -11.74 1.03 -30.28
N ASP A 74 -10.61 0.60 -30.85
CA ASP A 74 -9.91 1.36 -31.90
C ASP A 74 -10.03 0.73 -33.30
N GLY A 75 -10.74 -0.40 -33.44
CA GLY A 75 -10.84 -1.14 -34.71
C GLY A 75 -9.50 -1.76 -35.17
N GLY A 76 -8.48 -1.82 -34.31
CA GLY A 76 -7.18 -2.40 -34.63
C GLY A 76 -6.15 -2.23 -33.50
N LEU A 77 -5.07 -3.03 -33.53
CA LEU A 77 -3.95 -2.85 -32.61
C LEU A 77 -3.09 -1.66 -33.04
N ARG A 78 -3.28 -0.51 -32.41
CA ARG A 78 -2.34 0.62 -32.54
C ARG A 78 -1.00 0.22 -31.90
N ARG A 79 0.12 0.53 -32.56
CA ARG A 79 1.48 0.25 -32.02
C ARG A 79 1.65 0.78 -30.58
N GLY A 80 1.04 1.91 -30.27
CA GLY A 80 1.03 2.48 -28.92
C GLY A 80 0.34 1.59 -27.87
N ALA A 81 -0.79 0.96 -28.21
CA ALA A 81 -1.52 0.09 -27.28
C ALA A 81 -0.71 -1.17 -26.92
N VAL A 82 -0.02 -1.75 -27.90
CA VAL A 82 0.92 -2.88 -27.67
C VAL A 82 2.08 -2.45 -26.78
N GLY A 83 2.66 -1.26 -27.03
CA GLY A 83 3.71 -0.69 -26.20
C GLY A 83 3.28 -0.49 -24.75
N TRP A 84 2.09 0.07 -24.52
CA TRP A 84 1.52 0.24 -23.19
C TRP A 84 1.25 -1.08 -22.48
N LEU A 85 0.71 -2.08 -23.20
CA LEU A 85 0.46 -3.40 -22.63
C LEU A 85 1.77 -4.10 -22.25
N ALA A 86 2.79 -4.03 -23.10
CA ALA A 86 4.11 -4.57 -22.81
C ALA A 86 4.75 -3.87 -21.60
N LEU A 87 4.66 -2.54 -21.53
CA LEU A 87 5.15 -1.75 -20.40
C LEU A 87 4.41 -2.12 -19.10
N PHE A 88 3.10 -2.31 -19.16
CA PHE A 88 2.28 -2.70 -18.01
C PHE A 88 2.65 -4.10 -17.51
N VAL A 89 2.70 -5.09 -18.40
CA VAL A 89 3.08 -6.48 -18.06
C VAL A 89 4.51 -6.55 -17.54
N GLY A 90 5.46 -5.92 -18.23
CA GLY A 90 6.86 -5.88 -17.84
C GLY A 90 7.08 -5.14 -16.52
N GLY A 91 6.44 -3.98 -16.37
CA GLY A 91 6.49 -3.17 -15.15
C GLY A 91 5.91 -3.91 -13.94
N TRP A 92 4.79 -4.61 -14.12
CA TRP A 92 4.22 -5.44 -13.06
C TRP A 92 5.12 -6.63 -12.72
N GLY A 93 5.66 -7.33 -13.74
CA GLY A 93 6.59 -8.44 -13.54
C GLY A 93 7.83 -8.01 -12.74
N ALA A 94 8.40 -6.85 -13.08
CA ALA A 94 9.53 -6.26 -12.36
C ALA A 94 9.15 -5.90 -10.91
N LEU A 95 8.00 -5.26 -10.70
CA LEU A 95 7.48 -4.92 -9.37
C LEU A 95 7.28 -6.18 -8.51
N HIS A 96 6.66 -7.21 -9.06
CA HIS A 96 6.41 -8.45 -8.32
C HIS A 96 7.72 -9.21 -8.02
N GLY A 97 8.64 -9.26 -8.99
CA GLY A 97 9.99 -9.79 -8.79
C GLY A 97 10.73 -9.07 -7.66
N LEU A 98 10.63 -7.73 -7.60
CA LEU A 98 11.20 -6.91 -6.53
C LEU A 98 10.58 -7.25 -5.17
N ILE A 99 9.25 -7.42 -5.10
CA ILE A 99 8.55 -7.82 -3.86
C ILE A 99 9.04 -9.19 -3.37
N LEU A 100 9.18 -10.17 -4.28
CA LEU A 100 9.66 -11.52 -3.93
C LEU A 100 11.12 -11.51 -3.50
N TRP A 101 11.98 -10.78 -4.23
CA TRP A 101 13.39 -10.60 -3.87
C TRP A 101 13.52 -9.95 -2.49
N PHE A 102 12.72 -8.93 -2.21
CA PHE A 102 12.71 -8.24 -0.94
C PHE A 102 12.22 -9.13 0.20
N GLY A 103 11.11 -9.85 0.02
CA GLY A 103 10.61 -10.82 1.00
C GLY A 103 11.68 -11.86 1.37
N ARG A 104 12.44 -12.35 0.39
CA ARG A 104 13.57 -13.26 0.64
C ARG A 104 14.76 -12.59 1.32
N ALA A 105 15.06 -11.34 1.00
CA ALA A 105 16.10 -10.59 1.68
C ALA A 105 15.76 -10.42 3.18
N LEU A 106 14.50 -10.12 3.50
CA LEU A 106 14.01 -10.06 4.87
C LEU A 106 14.13 -11.40 5.58
N GLN A 107 13.66 -12.49 4.97
CA GLN A 107 13.76 -13.83 5.56
C GLN A 107 15.22 -14.21 5.86
N ARG A 108 16.16 -13.91 4.94
CA ARG A 108 17.58 -14.17 5.17
C ARG A 108 18.17 -13.31 6.29
N ALA A 109 17.84 -12.03 6.34
CA ALA A 109 18.30 -11.15 7.42
C ALA A 109 17.76 -11.61 8.79
N GLN A 110 16.51 -12.05 8.81
CA GLN A 110 15.83 -12.59 9.97
C GLN A 110 16.43 -13.89 10.49
N VAL A 111 16.71 -14.86 9.62
CA VAL A 111 17.38 -16.11 10.00
C VAL A 111 18.76 -15.83 10.61
N ARG A 112 19.51 -14.89 10.04
CA ARG A 112 20.81 -14.45 10.59
C ARG A 112 20.66 -13.80 11.96
N GLY A 113 19.65 -12.93 12.13
CA GLY A 113 19.38 -12.27 13.41
C GLY A 113 19.02 -13.27 14.52
N VAL A 114 18.22 -14.29 14.22
CA VAL A 114 17.88 -15.35 15.19
C VAL A 114 19.08 -16.21 15.54
N ALA A 115 19.96 -16.52 14.57
CA ALA A 115 21.20 -17.25 14.85
C ALA A 115 22.13 -16.45 15.77
N ALA A 116 22.37 -15.17 15.48
CA ALA A 116 23.20 -14.30 16.29
C ALA A 116 22.62 -14.08 17.72
N ALA A 117 21.29 -13.96 17.85
CA ALA A 117 20.65 -13.84 19.16
C ALA A 117 20.84 -15.10 20.01
N ARG A 118 20.73 -16.29 19.40
CA ARG A 118 20.98 -17.57 20.09
C ARG A 118 22.43 -17.76 20.51
N GLU A 119 23.38 -17.29 19.69
CA GLU A 119 24.80 -17.29 20.05
C GLU A 119 25.06 -16.37 21.25
N ALA A 120 24.48 -15.16 21.25
CA ALA A 120 24.61 -14.22 22.37
C ALA A 120 23.95 -14.73 23.67
N GLU A 121 22.77 -15.37 23.59
CA GLU A 121 22.14 -16.02 24.75
C GLU A 121 23.00 -17.16 25.30
N ALA A 122 23.59 -17.99 24.42
CA ALA A 122 24.48 -19.07 24.82
C ALA A 122 25.79 -18.56 25.46
N GLU A 123 26.30 -17.40 25.03
CA GLU A 123 27.45 -16.73 25.67
C GLU A 123 27.09 -16.16 27.05
N ALA A 124 25.92 -15.55 27.20
CA ALA A 124 25.46 -14.97 28.46
C ALA A 124 25.17 -16.04 29.54
N GLU A 125 24.70 -17.23 29.16
CA GLU A 125 24.44 -18.33 30.09
C GLU A 125 25.74 -18.94 30.68
N ILE A 126 26.89 -18.64 30.09
CA ILE A 126 28.21 -19.07 30.58
C ILE A 126 28.76 -18.10 31.65
N GLU A 127 28.21 -16.89 31.78
CA GLU A 127 28.60 -15.94 32.81
C GLU A 127 27.85 -16.26 34.13
N PRO A 128 28.56 -16.57 35.24
CA PRO A 128 27.93 -17.02 36.47
C PRO A 128 27.02 -15.92 37.03
N ALA A 129 25.73 -16.25 37.17
CA ALA A 129 24.71 -15.40 37.76
C ALA A 129 25.20 -14.87 39.11
N THR A 130 25.37 -13.55 39.18
CA THR A 130 25.57 -12.84 40.44
C THR A 130 24.19 -12.61 41.05
N ASP A 131 23.97 -13.16 42.24
CA ASP A 131 22.75 -13.03 43.04
C ASP A 131 22.54 -11.55 43.41
N GLU A 132 21.76 -10.81 42.62
CA GLU A 132 21.27 -9.48 43.02
C GLU A 132 19.75 -9.35 42.86
N ALA A 133 19.12 -9.33 44.03
CA ALA A 133 17.91 -8.62 44.47
C ALA A 133 16.69 -8.55 43.52
N GLU A 134 15.64 -9.26 43.94
CA GLU A 134 14.26 -9.11 43.47
C GLU A 134 13.75 -7.65 43.64
N PRO A 135 13.27 -7.00 42.57
CA PRO A 135 12.58 -5.72 42.69
C PRO A 135 11.12 -5.95 43.11
N GLU A 136 10.73 -5.30 44.22
CA GLU A 136 9.36 -5.23 44.73
C GLU A 136 8.40 -4.69 43.66
N ALA A 137 7.34 -5.44 43.38
CA ALA A 137 6.31 -5.07 42.43
C ALA A 137 5.41 -3.96 42.99
N GLU A 138 5.56 -2.74 42.48
CA GLU A 138 4.70 -1.60 42.80
C GLU A 138 3.31 -1.80 42.15
N GLU A 139 2.29 -1.98 43.00
CA GLU A 139 0.90 -2.23 42.63
C GLU A 139 0.26 -0.94 42.09
N VAL A 140 0.28 -0.76 40.77
CA VAL A 140 -0.32 0.40 40.09
C VAL A 140 -1.85 0.25 40.04
N GLU A 141 -2.56 1.03 40.85
CA GLU A 141 -4.04 1.12 40.81
C GLU A 141 -4.56 1.53 39.42
N PRO A 142 -5.59 0.83 38.89
CA PRO A 142 -6.12 1.13 37.56
C PRO A 142 -6.93 2.44 37.55
N PRO A 143 -6.76 3.31 36.53
CA PRO A 143 -7.48 4.57 36.44
C PRO A 143 -8.99 4.37 36.28
N VAL A 144 -9.77 5.00 37.18
CA VAL A 144 -11.24 5.00 37.19
C VAL A 144 -11.78 5.62 35.90
N ALA A 145 -12.21 4.76 34.97
CA ALA A 145 -12.73 5.15 33.68
C ALA A 145 -14.08 5.89 33.78
N ARG A 146 -14.04 7.23 33.65
CA ARG A 146 -15.24 8.08 33.50
C ARG A 146 -16.03 7.70 32.23
N ARG A 147 -17.04 6.84 32.37
CA ARG A 147 -18.00 6.49 31.30
C ARG A 147 -18.91 7.68 30.97
N ARG A 148 -18.44 8.58 30.09
CA ARG A 148 -19.33 9.57 29.45
C ARG A 148 -20.36 8.83 28.59
N ALA A 149 -21.64 9.04 28.90
CA ALA A 149 -22.78 8.49 28.16
C ALA A 149 -22.83 9.05 26.72
N ARG A 150 -22.07 8.45 25.81
CA ARG A 150 -22.14 8.74 24.37
C ARG A 150 -23.49 8.22 23.84
N ARG A 151 -24.39 9.13 23.47
CA ARG A 151 -25.60 8.82 22.68
C ARG A 151 -25.21 7.92 21.50
N LYS A 152 -25.69 6.68 21.52
CA LYS A 152 -25.41 5.67 20.49
C LYS A 152 -26.28 5.98 19.26
N VAL A 153 -25.80 6.85 18.38
CA VAL A 153 -26.38 6.94 17.02
C VAL A 153 -26.31 5.54 16.39
N PRO A 154 -27.42 4.98 15.88
CA PRO A 154 -27.43 3.64 15.31
C PRO A 154 -26.38 3.55 14.19
N ARG A 155 -25.56 2.50 14.24
CA ARG A 155 -24.36 2.36 13.37
C ARG A 155 -24.71 2.33 11.88
N LEU A 156 -25.89 1.80 11.54
CA LEU A 156 -26.44 1.79 10.18
C LEU A 156 -26.67 3.21 9.67
N LEU A 157 -27.27 4.08 10.49
CA LEU A 157 -27.50 5.49 10.14
C LEU A 157 -26.18 6.22 9.86
N ARG A 158 -25.13 5.95 10.65
CA ARG A 158 -23.81 6.56 10.40
C ARG A 158 -23.18 6.10 9.08
N ARG A 159 -23.34 4.82 8.71
CA ARG A 159 -22.86 4.30 7.42
C ARG A 159 -23.67 4.88 6.26
N ALA A 160 -24.98 4.87 6.37
CA ALA A 160 -25.88 5.45 5.38
C ALA A 160 -25.58 6.94 5.16
N MET A 161 -25.36 7.69 6.24
CA MET A 161 -24.96 9.10 6.18
C MET A 161 -23.58 9.27 5.53
N GLY A 162 -22.61 8.39 5.82
CA GLY A 162 -21.32 8.41 5.14
C GLY A 162 -21.42 8.19 3.63
N TRP A 163 -22.23 7.21 3.21
CA TRP A 163 -22.52 6.98 1.79
C TRP A 163 -23.27 8.15 1.15
N ALA A 164 -24.28 8.69 1.82
CA ALA A 164 -25.03 9.86 1.33
C ALA A 164 -24.11 11.07 1.14
N VAL A 165 -23.18 11.32 2.07
CA VAL A 165 -22.17 12.38 1.93
C VAL A 165 -21.23 12.11 0.76
N MET A 166 -20.76 10.87 0.57
CA MET A 166 -19.91 10.53 -0.59
C MET A 166 -20.64 10.74 -1.91
N ILE A 167 -21.90 10.30 -2.02
CA ILE A 167 -22.72 10.49 -3.22
C ILE A 167 -22.96 11.98 -3.47
N ALA A 168 -23.31 12.74 -2.42
CA ALA A 168 -23.50 14.19 -2.52
C ALA A 168 -22.23 14.90 -3.00
N LEU A 169 -21.05 14.49 -2.49
CA LEU A 169 -19.76 15.03 -2.95
C LEU A 169 -19.49 14.75 -4.43
N VAL A 170 -19.81 13.54 -4.90
CA VAL A 170 -19.67 13.19 -6.34
C VAL A 170 -20.62 14.03 -7.19
N LEU A 171 -21.88 14.20 -6.78
CA LEU A 171 -22.85 15.03 -7.49
C LEU A 171 -22.42 16.50 -7.53
N VAL A 172 -21.95 17.06 -6.41
CA VAL A 172 -21.41 18.43 -6.37
C VAL A 172 -20.19 18.55 -7.28
N ALA A 173 -19.29 17.58 -7.29
CA ALA A 173 -18.13 17.59 -8.18
C ALA A 173 -18.52 17.50 -9.66
N MET A 174 -19.57 16.75 -10.01
CA MET A 174 -20.13 16.72 -11.36
C MET A 174 -20.62 18.11 -11.79
N VAL A 175 -21.40 18.79 -10.93
CA VAL A 175 -21.87 20.16 -11.22
C VAL A 175 -20.71 21.14 -11.33
N LEU A 176 -19.72 21.06 -10.42
CA LEU A 176 -18.53 21.91 -10.48
C LEU A 176 -17.70 21.64 -11.74
N GLY A 177 -17.63 20.39 -12.20
CA GLY A 177 -16.94 20.00 -13.43
C GLY A 177 -17.45 20.72 -14.68
N GLU A 178 -18.70 21.17 -14.67
CA GLU A 178 -19.30 21.91 -15.78
C GLU A 178 -18.89 23.39 -15.85
N LEU A 179 -18.21 23.92 -14.82
CA LEU A 179 -17.81 25.31 -14.75
C LEU A 179 -16.77 25.67 -15.84
N PRO A 180 -16.88 26.85 -16.50
CA PRO A 180 -15.99 27.24 -17.60
C PRO A 180 -14.47 27.14 -17.30
N PRO A 181 -13.98 27.50 -16.09
CA PRO A 181 -12.56 27.37 -15.77
C PRO A 181 -12.05 25.92 -15.79
N LEU A 182 -12.89 24.96 -15.38
CA LEU A 182 -12.51 23.55 -15.36
C LEU A 182 -12.55 22.93 -16.75
N LYS A 183 -13.51 23.34 -17.59
CA LYS A 183 -13.51 22.99 -19.02
C LYS A 183 -12.30 23.56 -19.75
N ALA A 184 -11.91 24.81 -19.44
CA ALA A 184 -10.70 25.41 -20.00
C ALA A 184 -9.44 24.67 -19.55
N LEU A 185 -9.37 24.25 -18.28
CA LEU A 185 -8.27 23.40 -17.79
C LEU A 185 -8.23 22.06 -18.51
N GLU A 186 -9.37 21.39 -18.68
CA GLU A 186 -9.48 20.13 -19.41
C GLU A 186 -9.02 20.26 -20.86
N ALA A 187 -9.51 21.28 -21.58
CA ALA A 187 -9.09 21.58 -22.94
C ALA A 187 -7.59 21.93 -23.05
N TRP A 188 -7.00 22.51 -22.01
CA TRP A 188 -5.55 22.75 -21.97
C TRP A 188 -4.74 21.47 -21.74
N MET A 189 -5.26 20.55 -20.91
CA MET A 189 -4.62 19.29 -20.55
C MET A 189 -4.69 18.25 -21.67
N GLU A 190 -5.81 18.16 -22.39
CA GLU A 190 -6.05 17.17 -23.46
C GLU A 190 -4.92 17.08 -24.49
N PRO A 191 -4.47 18.17 -25.16
CA PRO A 191 -3.35 18.09 -26.10
C PRO A 191 -1.98 17.78 -25.43
N ARG A 192 -1.92 17.81 -24.10
CA ARG A 192 -0.71 17.58 -23.28
C ARG A 192 -0.82 16.32 -22.44
N GLU A 193 -1.82 15.47 -22.69
CA GLU A 193 -2.09 14.31 -21.85
C GLU A 193 -0.85 13.41 -21.74
N THR A 194 -0.23 13.03 -22.86
CA THR A 194 0.95 12.16 -22.89
C THR A 194 2.16 12.71 -22.12
N PRO A 195 2.64 13.95 -22.36
CA PRO A 195 3.76 14.48 -21.59
C PRO A 195 3.42 14.69 -20.11
N LEU A 196 2.17 15.07 -19.78
CA LEU A 196 1.74 15.18 -18.39
C LEU A 196 1.71 13.80 -17.70
N LEU A 197 1.20 12.77 -18.37
CA LEU A 197 1.20 11.38 -17.90
C LEU A 197 2.62 10.88 -17.64
N ALA A 198 3.56 11.19 -18.54
CA ALA A 198 4.97 10.85 -18.34
C ALA A 198 5.52 11.49 -17.05
N VAL A 199 5.27 12.80 -16.85
CA VAL A 199 5.72 13.52 -15.65
C VAL A 199 5.11 12.94 -14.37
N VAL A 200 3.79 12.77 -14.30
CA VAL A 200 3.14 12.23 -13.09
C VAL A 200 3.46 10.76 -12.87
N GLY A 201 3.65 9.98 -13.94
CA GLY A 201 4.11 8.60 -13.89
C GLY A 201 5.55 8.49 -13.34
N THR A 202 6.46 9.37 -13.77
CA THR A 202 7.81 9.45 -13.21
C THR A 202 7.78 9.85 -11.74
N LEU A 203 6.95 10.81 -11.34
CA LEU A 203 6.77 11.18 -9.94
C LEU A 203 6.24 10.00 -9.10
N ALA A 204 5.26 9.26 -9.62
CA ALA A 204 4.71 8.08 -8.98
C ALA A 204 5.79 7.00 -8.78
N GLY A 205 6.54 6.70 -9.85
CA GLY A 205 7.62 5.71 -9.84
C GLY A 205 8.76 6.09 -8.91
N LEU A 206 9.26 7.33 -8.98
CA LEU A 206 10.32 7.83 -8.10
C LEU A 206 9.87 7.83 -6.63
N GLY A 207 8.64 8.29 -6.37
CA GLY A 207 8.05 8.27 -5.05
C GLY A 207 7.95 6.86 -4.47
N PHE A 208 7.49 5.90 -5.29
CA PHE A 208 7.45 4.49 -4.92
C PHE A 208 8.84 3.94 -4.57
N VAL A 209 9.85 4.20 -5.40
CA VAL A 209 11.24 3.75 -5.15
C VAL A 209 11.80 4.35 -3.86
N LEU A 210 11.59 5.64 -3.60
CA LEU A 210 12.05 6.29 -2.37
C LEU A 210 11.33 5.76 -1.13
N MET A 211 10.01 5.61 -1.21
CA MET A 211 9.18 5.11 -0.12
C MET A 211 9.56 3.66 0.22
N MET A 212 9.49 2.78 -0.77
CA MET A 212 9.82 1.37 -0.58
C MET A 212 11.28 1.19 -0.22
N GLY A 213 12.21 1.85 -0.92
CA GLY A 213 13.64 1.80 -0.59
C GLY A 213 13.93 2.21 0.85
N GLY A 214 13.26 3.24 1.36
CA GLY A 214 13.36 3.66 2.76
C GLY A 214 12.78 2.64 3.75
N VAL A 215 11.63 2.04 3.45
CA VAL A 215 11.02 0.95 4.26
C VAL A 215 11.91 -0.28 4.27
N ILE A 216 12.41 -0.70 3.10
CA ILE A 216 13.33 -1.82 2.91
C ILE A 216 14.60 -1.60 3.74
N HIS A 217 15.23 -0.44 3.58
CA HIS A 217 16.43 -0.09 4.32
C HIS A 217 16.17 -0.07 5.83
N LEU A 218 15.03 0.45 6.28
CA LEU A 218 14.64 0.47 7.69
C LEU A 218 14.48 -0.96 8.24
N LEU A 219 13.81 -1.85 7.52
CA LEU A 219 13.67 -3.25 7.92
C LEU A 219 15.01 -4.01 7.94
N LEU A 220 15.91 -3.72 7.01
CA LEU A 220 17.23 -4.36 6.95
C LEU A 220 18.22 -3.86 8.02
N THR A 221 18.08 -2.61 8.48
CA THR A 221 19.05 -1.99 9.39
C THR A 221 18.59 -1.84 10.83
N ALA A 222 17.28 -1.88 11.08
CA ALA A 222 16.69 -1.69 12.42
C ALA A 222 15.73 -2.82 12.80
N GLY A 223 15.60 -3.85 11.98
CA GLY A 223 14.75 -4.99 12.29
C GLY A 223 15.35 -5.83 13.40
N GLN A 224 14.76 -5.77 14.60
CA GLN A 224 15.00 -6.79 15.61
C GLN A 224 14.15 -8.03 15.30
N PRO A 225 14.72 -9.24 15.39
CA PRO A 225 13.97 -10.47 15.19
C PRO A 225 12.88 -10.56 16.26
N MET A 226 11.63 -10.67 15.84
CA MET A 226 10.51 -10.91 16.75
C MET A 226 10.33 -12.40 16.98
N SER A 227 10.05 -12.76 18.23
CA SER A 227 9.53 -14.08 18.58
C SER A 227 8.14 -14.30 17.94
N HIS A 228 7.74 -15.57 17.83
CA HIS A 228 6.43 -15.91 17.28
C HIS A 228 5.27 -15.32 18.12
N ALA A 229 5.42 -15.30 19.45
CA ALA A 229 4.43 -14.72 20.35
C ALA A 229 4.28 -13.21 20.14
N GLU A 230 5.39 -12.47 20.00
CA GLU A 230 5.36 -11.04 19.70
C GLU A 230 4.78 -10.77 18.31
N ALA A 231 5.09 -11.60 17.31
CA ALA A 231 4.53 -11.46 15.98
C ALA A 231 3.00 -11.70 15.97
N GLU A 232 2.52 -12.70 16.70
CA GLU A 232 1.08 -12.90 16.91
C GLU A 232 0.46 -11.73 17.67
N ASP A 233 1.14 -11.22 18.70
CA ASP A 233 0.62 -10.13 19.51
C ASP A 233 0.60 -8.80 18.75
N LEU A 234 1.62 -8.49 17.96
CA LEU A 234 1.61 -7.36 17.04
C LEU A 234 0.51 -7.53 15.98
N SER A 235 0.29 -8.74 15.47
CA SER A 235 -0.81 -9.03 14.56
C SER A 235 -2.17 -8.80 15.23
N ARG A 236 -2.35 -9.25 16.49
CA ARG A 236 -3.53 -8.99 17.32
C ARG A 236 -3.72 -7.49 17.53
N ARG A 237 -2.71 -6.78 18.05
CA ARG A 237 -2.75 -5.33 18.28
C ARG A 237 -3.05 -4.54 17.02
N THR A 238 -2.44 -4.87 15.89
CA THR A 238 -2.70 -4.18 14.61
C THR A 238 -4.12 -4.45 14.12
N ARG A 239 -4.59 -5.70 14.23
CA ARG A 239 -5.96 -6.09 13.87
C ARG A 239 -7.00 -5.42 14.76
N ASP A 240 -6.70 -5.28 16.05
CA ASP A 240 -7.58 -4.69 17.06
C ASP A 240 -7.56 -3.15 17.02
N ALA A 241 -6.40 -2.54 16.76
CA ALA A 241 -6.25 -1.10 16.54
C ALA A 241 -6.95 -0.64 15.25
N ALA A 242 -6.94 -1.47 14.20
CA ALA A 242 -7.64 -1.20 12.94
C ALA A 242 -9.15 -1.56 12.95
N ALA A 243 -9.72 -2.00 14.09
CA ALA A 243 -11.03 -2.63 14.11
C ALA A 243 -12.24 -1.71 13.80
N ARG A 244 -12.69 -1.72 12.54
CA ARG A 244 -14.10 -1.77 12.05
C ARG A 244 -14.15 -2.42 10.65
N PRO A 245 -15.15 -3.23 10.21
CA PRO A 245 -16.24 -3.98 10.85
C PRO A 245 -16.17 -5.54 10.64
N TYR A 246 -17.26 -6.24 11.04
CA TYR A 246 -17.50 -7.70 11.14
C TYR A 246 -16.95 -8.62 10.04
N THR A 247 -16.78 -8.16 8.80
CA THR A 247 -16.25 -8.98 7.70
C THR A 247 -14.80 -9.41 7.91
N TRP A 248 -14.03 -8.64 8.70
CA TRP A 248 -12.65 -9.01 9.04
C TRP A 248 -12.52 -10.06 10.15
N ARG A 249 -13.62 -10.36 10.87
CA ARG A 249 -13.64 -11.42 11.90
C ARG A 249 -13.69 -12.83 11.29
N ALA A 250 -14.10 -12.97 10.03
CA ALA A 250 -14.17 -14.26 9.37
C ALA A 250 -12.81 -14.75 8.84
N SER A 251 -11.82 -13.86 8.68
CA SER A 251 -10.46 -14.27 8.34
C SER A 251 -9.66 -14.54 9.61
N THR A 252 -9.81 -15.73 10.19
CA THR A 252 -8.87 -16.25 11.18
C THR A 252 -7.54 -16.52 10.48
N TYR A 253 -6.71 -15.49 10.36
CA TYR A 253 -5.33 -15.64 9.92
C TYR A 253 -4.54 -16.16 11.12
N ARG A 254 -4.36 -17.48 11.19
CA ARG A 254 -3.36 -18.09 12.06
C ARG A 254 -2.02 -18.04 11.34
N VAL A 255 -1.06 -17.41 11.97
CA VAL A 255 0.32 -17.41 11.50
C VAL A 255 0.84 -18.84 11.70
N ARG A 256 0.79 -19.67 10.65
CA ARG A 256 1.31 -21.04 10.70
C ARG A 256 2.77 -21.05 10.23
N GLY A 257 3.68 -21.44 11.13
CA GLY A 257 5.11 -21.60 10.85
C GLY A 257 6.00 -20.71 11.73
N LYS A 258 7.31 -20.93 11.66
CA LYS A 258 8.32 -20.03 12.26
C LYS A 258 8.27 -18.69 11.52
N THR A 259 7.48 -17.76 12.03
CA THR A 259 7.53 -16.38 11.57
C THR A 259 8.56 -15.64 12.36
N VAL A 260 9.61 -15.22 11.67
CA VAL A 260 10.47 -14.17 12.15
C VAL A 260 9.85 -12.87 11.67
N GLY A 261 9.48 -11.99 12.60
CA GLY A 261 9.10 -10.61 12.30
C GLY A 261 10.33 -9.72 12.42
N ALA A 262 10.33 -8.57 11.75
CA ALA A 262 11.25 -7.49 12.07
C ALA A 262 10.40 -6.35 12.60
N GLN A 263 10.44 -6.09 13.91
CA GLN A 263 9.82 -4.89 14.45
C GLN A 263 10.74 -3.73 14.11
N ALA A 264 10.19 -2.71 13.47
CA ALA A 264 10.90 -1.47 13.27
C ALA A 264 10.06 -0.35 13.88
N GLU A 265 10.44 0.09 15.07
CA GLU A 265 9.80 1.20 15.78
C GLU A 265 10.22 2.53 15.14
N GLY A 266 9.58 2.81 14.01
CA GLY A 266 9.82 3.98 13.18
C GLY A 266 8.85 5.14 13.42
N GLU A 267 8.16 5.20 14.56
CA GLU A 267 7.13 6.22 14.80
C GLU A 267 7.74 7.56 15.23
N ALA A 268 7.73 8.56 14.35
CA ALA A 268 8.03 9.94 14.74
C ALA A 268 6.74 10.76 14.81
N SER A 269 6.58 11.51 15.89
CA SER A 269 5.49 12.48 16.01
C SER A 269 5.75 13.69 15.10
N PHE A 270 4.69 14.41 14.71
CA PHE A 270 4.85 15.69 14.01
C PHE A 270 5.68 16.70 14.82
N ALA A 271 5.59 16.66 16.14
CA ALA A 271 6.34 17.55 17.04
C ALA A 271 7.84 17.25 16.98
N GLU A 272 8.20 15.96 17.02
CA GLU A 272 9.60 15.51 16.87
C GLU A 272 10.17 15.92 15.52
N ILE A 273 9.44 15.68 14.42
CA ILE A 273 9.87 16.06 13.06
C ILE A 273 10.04 17.58 12.95
N LYS A 274 9.10 18.35 13.49
CA LYS A 274 9.14 19.81 13.49
C LYS A 274 10.28 20.38 14.32
N ALA A 275 10.53 19.82 15.52
CA ALA A 275 11.64 20.21 16.37
C ALA A 275 12.97 19.94 15.67
N ALA A 276 13.13 18.75 15.08
CA ALA A 276 14.34 18.39 14.35
C ALA A 276 14.54 19.22 13.07
N TRP A 277 13.46 19.61 12.39
CA TRP A 277 13.50 20.55 11.27
C TRP A 277 14.01 21.92 11.70
N ARG A 278 13.43 22.51 12.75
CA ARG A 278 13.82 23.83 13.27
C ARG A 278 15.24 23.84 13.80
N ALA A 279 15.69 22.76 14.43
CA ALA A 279 17.04 22.61 14.94
C ALA A 279 18.08 22.24 13.86
N GLY A 280 17.65 21.99 12.61
CA GLY A 280 18.55 21.53 11.54
C GLY A 280 19.14 20.14 11.79
N THR A 281 18.57 19.34 12.69
CA THR A 281 19.05 18.00 13.07
C THR A 281 18.36 16.88 12.29
N LEU A 282 17.34 17.19 11.48
CA LEU A 282 16.59 16.21 10.67
C LEU A 282 17.50 15.26 9.87
N TRP A 283 18.55 15.80 9.25
CA TRP A 283 19.49 15.02 8.43
C TRP A 283 20.61 14.37 9.23
N ARG A 284 20.86 14.83 10.46
CA ARG A 284 21.90 14.31 11.36
C ARG A 284 21.49 12.98 11.97
N THR A 285 20.24 12.86 12.42
CA THR A 285 19.73 11.63 13.00
C THR A 285 19.32 10.64 11.91
N ARG A 286 19.97 9.46 11.88
CA ARG A 286 19.68 8.41 10.88
C ARG A 286 18.20 8.02 10.84
N ARG A 287 17.54 7.95 12.00
CA ARG A 287 16.10 7.65 12.14
C ARG A 287 15.23 8.67 11.40
N LEU A 288 15.36 9.96 11.74
CA LEU A 288 14.56 11.03 11.17
C LEU A 288 14.84 11.24 9.68
N ARG A 289 16.10 11.08 9.24
CA ARG A 289 16.45 11.08 7.83
C ARG A 289 15.68 10.01 7.04
N ARG A 290 15.61 8.78 7.56
CA ARG A 290 14.86 7.69 6.91
C ARG A 290 13.37 8.04 6.82
N ILE A 291 12.76 8.48 7.93
CA ILE A 291 11.34 8.88 7.96
C ILE A 291 11.07 10.01 6.97
N ALA A 292 11.95 11.02 6.90
CA ALA A 292 11.83 12.12 5.95
C ALA A 292 11.91 11.64 4.49
N VAL A 293 12.88 10.77 4.15
CA VAL A 293 13.01 10.20 2.79
C VAL A 293 11.81 9.33 2.43
N THR A 294 11.39 8.44 3.32
CA THR A 294 10.22 7.57 3.10
C THR A 294 8.95 8.40 2.96
N GLY A 295 8.76 9.41 3.82
CA GLY A 295 7.62 10.33 3.78
C GLY A 295 7.60 11.18 2.50
N ALA A 296 8.75 11.69 2.07
CA ALA A 296 8.88 12.38 0.78
C ALA A 296 8.53 11.46 -0.40
N GLY A 297 9.01 10.20 -0.35
CA GLY A 297 8.63 9.18 -1.33
C GLY A 297 7.13 8.94 -1.38
N ALA A 298 6.49 8.79 -0.21
CA ALA A 298 5.04 8.60 -0.12
C ALA A 298 4.27 9.81 -0.69
N LEU A 299 4.71 11.05 -0.41
CA LEU A 299 4.10 12.27 -0.97
C LEU A 299 4.26 12.36 -2.49
N LEU A 300 5.44 12.05 -3.03
CA LEU A 300 5.68 12.00 -4.47
C LEU A 300 4.82 10.93 -5.14
N MET A 301 4.74 9.74 -4.53
CA MET A 301 3.92 8.63 -5.03
C MET A 301 2.44 9.02 -5.07
N MET A 302 1.92 9.57 -3.98
CA MET A 302 0.54 10.06 -3.90
C MET A 302 0.28 11.15 -4.94
N THR A 303 1.19 12.12 -5.07
CA THR A 303 1.06 13.19 -6.07
C THR A 303 1.03 12.64 -7.50
N GLY A 304 1.90 11.67 -7.80
CA GLY A 304 1.92 11.02 -9.11
C GLY A 304 0.64 10.22 -9.39
N LEU A 305 0.17 9.42 -8.42
CA LEU A 305 -1.05 8.63 -8.56
C LEU A 305 -2.31 9.50 -8.71
N PHE A 306 -2.46 10.54 -7.87
CA PHE A 306 -3.54 11.52 -8.02
C PHE A 306 -3.40 12.34 -9.31
N GLY A 307 -2.16 12.67 -9.71
CA GLY A 307 -1.86 13.32 -10.98
C GLY A 307 -2.36 12.53 -12.18
N ILE A 308 -2.23 11.20 -12.19
CA ILE A 308 -2.78 10.35 -13.25
C ILE A 308 -4.31 10.53 -13.36
N PHE A 309 -5.03 10.50 -12.23
CA PHE A 309 -6.48 10.74 -12.23
C PHE A 309 -6.85 12.14 -12.70
N VAL A 310 -6.05 13.16 -12.38
CA VAL A 310 -6.27 14.54 -12.84
C VAL A 310 -5.98 14.68 -14.33
N VAL A 311 -5.01 13.95 -14.88
CA VAL A 311 -4.65 14.03 -16.30
C VAL A 311 -5.65 13.29 -17.18
N VAL A 312 -6.03 12.07 -16.81
CA VAL A 312 -6.91 11.21 -17.63
C VAL A 312 -8.38 11.38 -17.29
N GLY A 313 -8.71 11.68 -16.04
CA GLY A 313 -10.09 11.71 -15.58
C GLY A 313 -10.86 12.92 -16.10
N PRO A 314 -12.19 12.82 -16.27
CA PRO A 314 -13.04 13.95 -16.65
C PRO A 314 -13.00 15.07 -15.61
N ALA A 315 -13.46 16.28 -15.96
CA ALA A 315 -13.44 17.47 -15.09
C ALA A 315 -13.88 17.22 -13.63
N TRP A 316 -14.94 16.44 -13.40
CA TRP A 316 -15.41 16.14 -12.04
C TRP A 316 -14.43 15.27 -11.23
N VAL A 317 -13.70 14.35 -11.88
CA VAL A 317 -12.62 13.57 -11.24
C VAL A 317 -11.48 14.50 -10.86
N LYS A 318 -11.14 15.48 -11.71
CA LYS A 318 -10.11 16.50 -11.42
C LYS A 318 -10.47 17.29 -10.15
N VAL A 319 -11.74 17.68 -9.99
CA VAL A 319 -12.26 18.35 -8.79
C VAL A 319 -12.13 17.48 -7.55
N LEU A 320 -12.56 16.21 -7.61
CA LEU A 320 -12.47 15.29 -6.47
C LEU A 320 -11.01 15.02 -6.07
N ALA A 321 -10.15 14.73 -7.05
CA ALA A 321 -8.74 14.47 -6.83
C ALA A 321 -8.02 15.71 -6.27
N GLY A 322 -8.22 16.88 -6.89
CA GLY A 322 -7.66 18.14 -6.42
C GLY A 322 -8.15 18.52 -5.01
N GLY A 323 -9.45 18.38 -4.76
CA GLY A 323 -10.04 18.62 -3.43
C GLY A 323 -9.48 17.68 -2.36
N ALA A 324 -9.31 16.40 -2.68
CA ALA A 324 -8.69 15.42 -1.78
C ALA A 324 -7.24 15.78 -1.45
N VAL A 325 -6.45 16.22 -2.44
CA VAL A 325 -5.07 16.68 -2.24
C VAL A 325 -5.03 17.94 -1.37
N VAL A 326 -5.85 18.95 -1.66
CA VAL A 326 -5.93 20.19 -0.86
C VAL A 326 -6.34 19.88 0.59
N PHE A 327 -7.31 18.99 0.78
CA PHE A 327 -7.74 18.55 2.10
C PHE A 327 -6.60 17.85 2.85
N ALA A 328 -5.91 16.90 2.22
CA ALA A 328 -4.77 16.20 2.81
C ALA A 328 -3.65 17.17 3.20
N LEU A 329 -3.29 18.12 2.32
CA LEU A 329 -2.30 19.15 2.60
C LEU A 329 -2.73 20.04 3.78
N THR A 330 -3.99 20.46 3.82
CA THR A 330 -4.53 21.25 4.93
C THR A 330 -4.44 20.51 6.25
N MET A 331 -4.75 19.20 6.25
CA MET A 331 -4.64 18.34 7.43
C MET A 331 -3.18 18.19 7.90
N ILE A 332 -2.24 17.99 6.97
CA ILE A 332 -0.80 17.90 7.28
C ILE A 332 -0.30 19.23 7.87
N VAL A 333 -0.60 20.36 7.22
CA VAL A 333 -0.20 21.70 7.68
C VAL A 333 -0.79 22.00 9.05
N ARG A 334 -2.07 21.68 9.26
CA ARG A 334 -2.73 21.86 10.57
C ARG A 334 -2.08 20.98 11.64
N GLY A 335 -1.81 19.71 11.35
CA GLY A 335 -1.09 18.81 12.27
C GLY A 335 0.28 19.36 12.64
N PHE A 336 1.02 19.85 11.65
CA PHE A 336 2.34 20.47 11.86
C PHE A 336 2.27 21.80 12.62
N ARG A 337 1.18 22.57 12.49
CA ARG A 337 0.98 23.80 13.28
C ARG A 337 0.63 23.51 14.75
N GLN A 338 -0.14 22.45 15.00
CA GLN A 338 -0.62 22.07 16.33
C GLN A 338 0.41 21.29 17.14
N ALA A 339 1.34 20.62 16.47
CA ALA A 339 2.51 19.96 17.07
C ALA A 339 3.60 20.97 17.45
#